data_AF-A0A951ZE11-F1
#
_entry.id   AF-A0A951ZE11-F1
#
_cell.length_a   1.000
_cell.length_b   1.000
_cell.length_c   1.000
_cell.angle_alpha   90.00
_cell.angle_beta   90.00
_cell.angle_gamma   90.00
#
_symmetry.space_group_name_H-M   'P 1'
#
loop_
_entity.id
_entity.type
_entity.pdbx_description
1 polymer ?
#
loop_
_entity_poly.entity_id
_entity_poly.type
_entity_poly.pdbx_seq_one_letter_code
_entity_poly.pdbx_strand_id
1 'polypeptide(L)' 'RVTDGVRPGAAWAPSIWWGKFTSDGHNANETTSQRTTDMGNGPVFYDNLVEITPEA' A
#
# COMPACT_ATOMS: atom_id res chain seq x y z
N ARG A 1 -2.40 -12.49 -5.30
CA ARG A 1 -3.40 -13.31 -6.05
C ARG A 1 -3.93 -12.49 -7.21
N VAL A 2 -3.96 -13.03 -8.42
CA VAL A 2 -4.55 -12.36 -9.60
C VAL A 2 -6.02 -12.77 -9.71
N THR A 3 -6.92 -11.80 -9.88
CA THR A 3 -8.36 -11.99 -10.10
C THR A 3 -8.93 -10.83 -10.93
N ASP A 4 -10.12 -11.01 -11.50
CA ASP A 4 -10.85 -9.94 -12.21
C ASP A 4 -11.59 -8.97 -11.25
N GLY A 5 -11.38 -9.11 -9.94
CA GLY A 5 -12.08 -8.32 -8.92
C GLY A 5 -11.46 -6.94 -8.65
N VAL A 6 -10.31 -6.64 -9.25
CA VAL A 6 -9.60 -5.35 -9.12
C VAL A 6 -9.53 -4.69 -10.50
N ARG A 7 -9.70 -3.37 -10.55
CA ARG A 7 -9.67 -2.61 -11.81
C ARG A 7 -8.27 -2.69 -12.46
N PRO A 8 -8.16 -2.75 -13.79
CA PRO A 8 -6.88 -2.65 -14.48
C PRO A 8 -6.11 -1.39 -14.05
N GLY A 9 -4.82 -1.54 -13.76
CA GLY A 9 -3.96 -0.45 -13.29
C GLY A 9 -4.04 -0.16 -11.79
N ALA A 10 -4.81 -0.92 -11.02
CA ALA A 10 -4.86 -0.81 -9.57
C ALA A 10 -4.39 -2.10 -8.89
N ALA A 11 -3.84 -1.95 -7.68
CA ALA A 11 -3.53 -3.06 -6.79
C ALA A 11 -4.33 -2.91 -5.49
N TRP A 12 -4.72 -4.04 -4.91
CA TRP A 12 -5.41 -4.08 -3.63
C TRP A 12 -4.52 -4.76 -2.58
N ALA A 13 -4.41 -4.13 -1.42
CA ALA A 13 -3.73 -4.68 -0.25
C ALA A 13 -4.67 -4.67 0.97
N PRO A 14 -4.61 -5.67 1.85
CA PRO A 14 -5.38 -5.68 3.10
C PRO A 14 -5.04 -4.48 4.00
N SER A 15 -6.06 -3.80 4.52
CA SER A 15 -5.90 -2.57 5.34
C SER A 15 -5.34 -2.81 6.75
N ILE A 16 -5.44 -4.05 7.28
CA ILE A 16 -5.01 -4.38 8.64
C ILE A 16 -4.03 -5.54 8.55
N TRP A 17 -2.78 -5.21 8.26
CA TRP A 17 -1.69 -6.17 8.21
C TRP A 17 -0.51 -5.65 9.03
N TRP A 18 -0.36 -6.15 10.25
CA TRP A 18 0.68 -5.66 11.17
C TRP A 18 2.04 -6.20 10.76
N GLY A 19 3.04 -5.32 10.59
CA GLY A 19 4.41 -5.70 10.25
C GLY A 19 4.98 -6.81 11.14
N LYS A 20 4.64 -6.81 12.44
CA LYS A 20 5.06 -7.86 13.40
C LYS A 20 4.62 -9.29 13.06
N PHE A 21 3.66 -9.47 12.15
CA PHE A 21 3.16 -10.77 11.71
C PHE A 21 3.59 -11.12 10.28
N THR A 22 4.40 -10.26 9.65
CA THR A 22 5.02 -10.54 8.35
C THR A 22 6.36 -11.25 8.56
N SER A 23 6.83 -11.98 7.56
CA SER A 23 8.10 -12.72 7.62
C SER A 23 9.33 -11.83 7.57
N ASP A 24 9.20 -10.65 6.95
CA ASP A 24 10.27 -9.67 6.72
C ASP A 24 10.11 -8.39 7.55
N GLY A 25 8.99 -8.25 8.28
CA GLY A 25 8.68 -7.07 9.08
C GLY A 25 7.91 -5.99 8.32
N HIS A 26 7.67 -6.16 7.01
CA HIS A 26 7.20 -5.11 6.12
C HIS A 26 5.74 -5.24 5.67
N ASN A 27 5.07 -4.11 5.43
CA ASN A 27 3.73 -4.10 4.84
C ASN A 27 3.51 -2.98 3.81
N ALA A 28 2.36 -3.00 3.14
CA ALA A 28 2.03 -2.03 2.09
C ALA A 28 2.03 -0.57 2.56
N ASN A 29 1.82 -0.28 3.86
CA ASN A 29 1.82 1.08 4.36
C ASN A 29 3.21 1.73 4.28
N GLU A 30 4.29 0.96 4.25
CA GLU A 30 5.65 1.51 4.10
C GLU A 30 5.90 2.15 2.73
N THR A 31 5.10 1.79 1.73
CA THR A 31 5.15 2.44 0.42
C THR A 31 4.47 3.81 0.42
N THR A 32 3.68 4.14 1.45
CA THR A 32 2.93 5.40 1.50
C THR A 32 3.79 6.60 1.91
N SER A 33 3.52 7.75 1.30
CA SER A 33 4.23 8.99 1.59
C SER A 33 4.02 9.44 3.04
N GLN A 34 5.11 9.88 3.69
CA GLN A 34 5.09 10.48 5.03
C GLN A 34 4.72 11.98 5.02
N ARG A 35 4.37 12.53 3.86
CA ARG A 35 3.93 13.93 3.74
C ARG A 35 2.54 14.10 4.36
N THR A 36 2.29 15.29 4.89
CA THR A 36 0.97 15.68 5.35
C THR A 36 0.20 16.43 4.26
N THR A 37 -1.13 16.43 4.35
CA THR A 37 -2.00 17.23 3.49
C THR A 37 -1.79 18.72 3.76
N ASP A 38 -1.86 19.52 2.70
CA ASP A 38 -1.65 20.98 2.79
C ASP A 38 -2.63 21.66 3.78
N MET A 39 -3.88 21.18 3.80
CA MET A 39 -4.90 21.64 4.76
C MET A 39 -5.05 20.60 5.87
N GLY A 40 -4.93 21.05 7.13
CA GLY A 40 -5.19 20.23 8.32
C GLY A 40 -4.09 19.27 8.73
N ASN A 41 -2.98 19.17 7.98
CA ASN A 41 -1.83 18.32 8.28
C ASN A 41 -2.18 16.85 8.53
N GLY A 42 -3.15 16.32 7.80
CA GLY A 42 -3.56 14.92 7.86
C GLY A 42 -2.71 14.01 6.95
N PRO A 43 -2.92 12.69 6.99
CA PRO A 43 -2.19 11.75 6.15
C PRO A 43 -2.71 11.67 4.70
N VAL A 44 -1.83 11.27 3.76
CA VAL A 44 -2.10 11.20 2.31
C VAL A 44 -2.39 9.79 1.77
N PHE A 45 -2.95 8.90 2.61
CA PHE A 45 -2.93 7.43 2.42
C PHE A 45 -3.58 6.86 1.14
N TYR A 46 -4.45 7.60 0.44
CA TYR A 46 -5.25 7.03 -0.66
C TYR A 46 -4.67 7.21 -2.06
N ASP A 47 -3.50 7.87 -2.17
CA ASP A 47 -2.84 8.08 -3.46
C ASP A 47 -1.40 7.59 -3.36
N ASN A 48 -1.20 6.32 -3.74
CA ASN A 48 0.08 5.63 -3.62
C ASN A 48 0.40 4.87 -4.91
N LEU A 49 1.26 5.46 -5.73
CA LEU A 49 1.75 4.84 -6.94
C LEU A 49 2.87 3.85 -6.58
N VAL A 50 2.75 2.62 -7.05
CA VAL A 50 3.69 1.54 -6.77
C VAL A 50 4.10 0.86 -8.07
N GLU A 51 5.29 0.24 -8.05
CA GLU A 51 5.71 -0.73 -9.05
C GLU A 51 5.52 -2.14 -8.48
N ILE A 52 5.14 -3.10 -9.34
CA ILE A 52 4.92 -4.50 -8.93
C ILE A 52 5.78 -5.38 -9.83
N THR A 53 6.61 -6.21 -9.20
CA THR A 53 7.40 -7.25 -9.87
C THR A 53 6.96 -8.63 -9.39
N PRO A 54 7.12 -9.69 -10.20
CA PRO A 54 7.04 -11.05 -9.70
C PRO A 54 8.05 -11.29 -8.59
N GLU A 55 7.68 -12.13 -7.62
CA GLU A 55 8.66 -12.69 -6.67
C GLU A 55 9.63 -13.63 -7.41
N ALA A 56 10.89 -13.67 -6.98
CA ALA A 56 11.94 -14.47 -7.60
C ALA A 56 11.84 -15.97 -7.27
#